data_AF-A0A073CCT9-F1
#
_entry.id   AF-A0A073CCT9-F1
#
_cell.length_a   1.000
_cell.length_b   1.000
_cell.length_c   1.000
_cell.angle_alpha   90.00
_cell.angle_beta   90.00
_cell.angle_gamma   90.00
#
_symmetry.space_group_name_H-M   'P 1'
#
loop_
_entity.id
_entity.type
_entity.pdbx_description
1 polymer ?
#
loop_
_entity_poly.entity_id
_entity_poly.type
_entity_poly.pdbx_seq_one_letter_code
_entity_poly.pdbx_strand_id
1 'polypeptide(L)'
;MSIHYTSFGQTADTYIEKLCASLSRQLRLSRRRLIVATSDRAQRLTVTGYGAEWMSAEQLAEAVEATTQRRQRRHQPRKPSSSRFLANSLDAEAQNRLARMRMGL
;
A
#
# COMPACT_ATOMS: atom_id res chain seq x y z
N MET A 1 -8.41 0.94 13.55
CA MET A 1 -8.77 -0.42 13.09
C MET A 1 -9.73 -1.01 14.10
N SER A 2 -10.87 -1.52 13.68
CA SER A 2 -11.85 -2.18 14.57
C SER A 2 -11.80 -3.68 14.36
N ILE A 3 -11.79 -4.46 15.44
CA ILE A 3 -11.83 -5.92 15.42
C ILE A 3 -13.20 -6.34 15.92
N HIS A 4 -13.87 -7.25 15.20
CA HIS A 4 -15.19 -7.78 15.55
C HIS A 4 -15.10 -9.29 15.68
N TYR A 5 -15.66 -9.84 16.75
CA TYR A 5 -15.76 -11.28 16.98
C TYR A 5 -17.18 -11.75 16.69
N THR A 6 -17.33 -12.94 16.12
CA THR A 6 -18.64 -13.50 15.81
C THR A 6 -19.34 -14.01 17.06
N SER A 7 -20.67 -13.95 17.06
CA SER A 7 -21.49 -14.53 18.13
C SER A 7 -21.53 -16.06 18.06
N PHE A 8 -22.00 -16.72 19.12
CA PHE A 8 -22.21 -18.17 19.12
C PHE A 8 -23.12 -18.60 17.96
N GLY A 9 -22.71 -19.63 17.21
CA GLY A 9 -23.43 -20.12 16.03
C GLY A 9 -23.39 -19.20 14.81
N GLN A 10 -22.65 -18.09 14.85
CA GLN A 10 -22.47 -17.18 13.72
C GLN A 10 -21.09 -17.39 13.06
N THR A 11 -21.07 -17.52 11.74
CA THR A 11 -19.84 -17.52 10.95
C THR A 11 -19.40 -16.10 10.59
N ALA A 12 -18.13 -15.93 10.22
CA ALA A 12 -17.64 -14.66 9.69
C ALA A 12 -18.47 -14.22 8.47
N ASP A 13 -18.84 -15.18 7.60
CA ASP A 13 -19.66 -14.94 6.41
C ASP A 13 -21.01 -14.32 6.77
N THR A 14 -21.79 -14.97 7.65
CA THR A 14 -23.10 -14.47 8.08
C THR A 14 -23.01 -13.12 8.80
N TYR A 15 -21.92 -12.86 9.54
CA TYR A 15 -21.68 -11.55 10.13
C TYR A 15 -21.47 -10.47 9.06
N ILE A 16 -20.59 -10.75 8.09
CA ILE A 16 -20.28 -9.84 6.98
C ILE A 16 -21.52 -9.59 6.11
N GLU A 17 -22.32 -10.62 5.83
CA GLU A 17 -23.57 -10.50 5.07
C GLU A 17 -24.55 -9.54 5.74
N LYS A 18 -24.81 -9.72 7.04
CA LYS A 18 -25.67 -8.82 7.83
C LYS A 18 -25.15 -7.38 7.82
N LEU A 19 -23.83 -7.20 7.88
CA LEU A 19 -23.20 -5.89 7.80
C LEU A 19 -23.34 -5.26 6.41
N CYS A 20 -23.18 -6.04 5.34
CA CYS A 20 -23.39 -5.56 3.98
C CYS A 20 -24.85 -5.16 3.76
N ALA A 21 -25.79 -5.99 4.22
CA ALA A 21 -27.22 -5.71 4.12
C ALA A 21 -27.61 -4.43 4.87
N SER A 22 -27.11 -4.22 6.09
CA SER A 22 -27.42 -3.03 6.89
C SER A 22 -26.83 -1.74 6.29
N LEU A 23 -25.64 -1.82 5.71
CA LEU A 23 -24.96 -0.68 5.10
C LEU A 23 -25.43 -0.38 3.67
N SER A 24 -26.05 -1.34 2.98
CA SER A 24 -26.43 -1.26 1.56
C SER A 24 -27.13 0.06 1.18
N ARG A 25 -28.15 0.46 1.95
CA ARG A 25 -28.91 1.71 1.72
C ARG A 25 -28.04 2.95 1.94
N GLN A 26 -27.27 2.96 3.02
CA GLN A 26 -26.40 4.09 3.37
C GLN A 26 -25.30 4.28 2.33
N LEU A 27 -24.69 3.20 1.84
CA LEU A 27 -23.64 3.24 0.81
C LEU A 27 -24.17 3.84 -0.50
N ARG A 28 -25.38 3.42 -0.92
CA ARG A 28 -26.06 3.98 -2.11
C ARG A 28 -26.29 5.48 -1.99
N LEU A 29 -26.77 5.96 -0.83
CA LEU A 29 -27.03 7.38 -0.61
C LEU A 29 -25.75 8.21 -0.47
N SER A 30 -24.72 7.66 0.18
CA SER A 30 -23.49 8.38 0.50
C SER A 30 -22.39 8.28 -0.57
N ARG A 31 -22.64 7.57 -1.68
CA ARG A 31 -21.66 7.27 -2.74
C ARG A 31 -20.35 6.67 -2.20
N ARG A 32 -20.42 5.98 -1.07
CA ARG A 32 -19.27 5.30 -0.46
C ARG A 32 -19.18 3.87 -0.98
N ARG A 33 -17.95 3.39 -1.13
CA ARG A 33 -17.65 2.02 -1.55
C ARG A 33 -17.41 1.16 -0.31
N LEU A 34 -18.00 -0.03 -0.29
CA LEU A 34 -17.68 -1.08 0.68
C LEU A 34 -16.95 -2.19 -0.08
N ILE A 35 -15.78 -2.59 0.42
CA ILE A 35 -14.97 -3.66 -0.18
C ILE A 35 -14.90 -4.80 0.83
N VAL A 36 -15.26 -6.00 0.40
CA VAL A 36 -15.10 -7.23 1.18
C VAL A 36 -13.93 -8.02 0.61
N ALA A 37 -12.94 -8.30 1.46
CA ALA A 37 -11.81 -9.13 1.10
C ALA A 37 -12.07 -10.58 1.52
N THR A 38 -12.27 -11.48 0.56
CA THR A 38 -12.46 -12.91 0.82
C THR A 38 -12.05 -13.72 -0.40
N SER A 39 -11.51 -14.92 -0.21
CA SER A 39 -11.27 -15.87 -1.31
C SER A 39 -12.41 -16.88 -1.46
N ASP A 40 -13.44 -16.82 -0.61
CA ASP A 40 -14.62 -17.67 -0.73
C ASP A 40 -15.53 -17.22 -1.89
N ARG A 41 -15.84 -18.17 -2.79
CA ARG A 41 -16.63 -17.90 -3.99
C ARG A 41 -18.11 -17.66 -3.69
N ALA A 42 -18.70 -18.41 -2.75
CA ALA A 42 -20.10 -18.22 -2.36
C ALA A 42 -20.27 -16.84 -1.73
N GLN A 43 -19.35 -16.47 -0.83
CA GLN A 43 -19.37 -15.18 -0.17
C GLN A 43 -19.22 -14.02 -1.16
N ARG A 44 -18.36 -14.16 -2.18
CA ARG A 44 -18.25 -13.17 -3.26
C ARG A 44 -19.59 -12.91 -3.93
N LEU A 45 -20.34 -13.95 -4.29
CA LEU A 45 -21.64 -13.80 -4.95
C LEU A 45 -22.63 -13.09 -4.02
N THR A 46 -22.65 -13.46 -2.74
CA THR A 46 -23.55 -12.85 -1.76
C THR A 46 -23.26 -11.37 -1.52
N VAL A 47 -22.00 -11.00 -1.25
CA VAL A 47 -21.64 -9.62 -0.92
C VAL A 47 -21.78 -8.67 -2.12
N THR A 48 -21.48 -9.16 -3.33
CA THR A 48 -21.73 -8.40 -4.56
C THR A 48 -23.21 -8.21 -4.82
N GLY A 49 -24.06 -9.18 -4.47
CA GLY A 49 -25.53 -9.03 -4.48
C GLY A 49 -26.03 -7.89 -3.59
N TYR A 50 -25.36 -7.63 -2.46
CA TYR A 50 -25.66 -6.48 -1.59
C TYR A 50 -25.06 -5.15 -2.09
N GLY A 51 -24.33 -5.16 -3.21
CA GLY A 51 -23.67 -3.99 -3.80
C GLY A 51 -22.32 -3.65 -3.18
N ALA A 52 -21.72 -4.56 -2.41
CA ALA A 52 -20.33 -4.44 -2.01
C ALA A 52 -19.41 -4.86 -3.16
N GLU A 53 -18.23 -4.25 -3.23
CA GLU A 53 -17.16 -4.70 -4.10
C GLU A 53 -16.41 -5.86 -3.45
N TRP A 54 -15.80 -6.69 -4.28
CA TRP A 54 -15.04 -7.84 -3.84
C TRP A 54 -13.56 -7.71 -4.18
N MET A 55 -12.71 -8.23 -3.29
CA MET A 55 -11.27 -8.38 -3.47
C MET A 55 -10.85 -9.75 -2.91
N SER A 56 -9.86 -10.42 -3.53
CA SER A 56 -9.33 -11.66 -2.96
C SER A 56 -8.42 -11.41 -1.76
N ALA A 57 -8.16 -12.45 -0.95
CA ALA A 57 -7.17 -12.34 0.12
C ALA A 57 -5.75 -12.08 -0.40
N GLU A 58 -5.41 -12.65 -1.56
CA GLU A 58 -4.11 -12.45 -2.23
C GLU A 58 -3.95 -11.01 -2.71
N GLN A 59 -4.95 -10.45 -3.38
CA GLN A 59 -4.95 -9.04 -3.80
C GLN A 59 -4.80 -8.09 -2.61
N LEU A 60 -5.47 -8.40 -1.48
CA LEU A 60 -5.31 -7.64 -0.26
C LEU A 60 -3.87 -7.73 0.28
N ALA A 61 -3.29 -8.93 0.31
CA ALA A 61 -1.93 -9.15 0.77
C ALA A 61 -0.90 -8.38 -0.08
N GLU A 62 -1.01 -8.47 -1.41
CA GLU A 62 -0.17 -7.71 -2.35
C GLU A 62 -0.31 -6.20 -2.15
N ALA A 63 -1.53 -5.69 -1.97
CA ALA A 63 -1.77 -4.27 -1.73
C ALA A 63 -1.15 -3.78 -0.42
N VAL A 64 -1.23 -4.60 0.64
CA VAL A 64 -0.60 -4.32 1.95
C VAL A 64 0.92 -4.34 1.81
N GLU A 65 1.49 -5.33 1.12
CA GLU A 65 2.93 -5.42 0.91
C GLU A 65 3.45 -4.24 0.10
N ALA A 66 2.84 -3.95 -1.05
CA ALA A 66 3.20 -2.81 -1.89
C ALA A 66 3.11 -1.48 -1.12
N THR A 67 2.09 -1.32 -0.27
CA THR A 67 1.94 -0.13 0.58
C THR A 67 3.05 -0.05 1.62
N THR A 68 3.42 -1.18 2.22
CA THR A 68 4.51 -1.27 3.21
C THR A 68 5.86 -0.92 2.59
N GLN A 69 6.18 -1.50 1.43
CA GLN A 69 7.40 -1.20 0.68
C GLN A 69 7.46 0.28 0.26
N ARG A 70 6.36 0.85 -0.24
CA ARG A 70 6.28 2.29 -0.56
C ARG A 70 6.51 3.17 0.65
N ARG A 71 5.96 2.80 1.81
CA ARG A 71 6.20 3.52 3.08
C ARG A 71 7.66 3.43 3.46
N GLN A 72 8.28 2.26 3.43
CA GLN A 72 9.70 2.09 3.74
C GLN A 72 10.57 2.97 2.84
N ARG A 73 10.37 2.95 1.51
CA ARG A 73 11.12 3.80 0.58
C ARG A 73 10.95 5.30 0.83
N ARG A 74 9.78 5.75 1.28
CA ARG A 74 9.51 7.16 1.61
C ARG A 74 10.17 7.60 2.92
N HIS A 75 10.24 6.72 3.91
CA HIS A 75 10.81 7.02 5.23
C HIS A 75 12.30 6.72 5.32
N GLN A 76 12.84 5.97 4.36
CA GLN A 76 14.27 5.74 4.28
C GLN A 76 14.94 7.08 3.94
N PRO A 77 15.90 7.55 4.76
CA PRO A 77 16.62 8.77 4.47
C PRO A 77 17.22 8.63 3.09
N ARG A 78 16.91 9.58 2.20
CA ARG A 78 17.52 9.63 0.88
C ARG A 78 19.01 9.66 1.15
N LYS A 79 19.72 8.57 0.82
CA LYS A 79 21.19 8.61 0.82
C LYS A 79 21.54 9.85 0.01
N PRO A 80 22.34 10.78 0.54
CA PRO A 80 22.78 11.92 -0.26
C PRO A 80 23.28 11.31 -1.55
N SER A 81 22.66 11.66 -2.69
CA SER A 81 23.20 11.21 -3.96
C SER A 81 24.63 11.71 -3.92
N SER A 82 25.60 10.80 -3.89
CA SER A 82 27.00 11.19 -4.07
C SER A 82 26.94 12.04 -5.33
N SER A 83 27.12 13.34 -5.13
CA SER A 83 26.87 14.30 -6.19
C SER A 83 27.67 13.78 -7.36
N ARG A 84 27.05 13.67 -8.54
CA ARG A 84 27.72 13.31 -9.81
C ARG A 84 28.76 14.37 -10.23
N PHE A 85 29.29 15.11 -9.27
CA PHE A 85 30.42 15.98 -9.38
C PHE A 85 31.64 15.09 -9.48
N LEU A 86 32.18 14.99 -10.70
CA LEU A 86 33.34 14.17 -11.03
C LEU A 86 34.51 14.39 -10.07
N ALA A 87 34.63 15.59 -9.47
CA ALA A 87 35.64 15.87 -8.46
C ALA A 87 35.60 14.88 -7.29
N ASN A 88 34.41 14.48 -6.80
CA ASN A 88 34.27 13.61 -5.62
C ASN A 88 34.53 12.11 -5.92
N SER A 89 34.62 11.73 -7.19
CA SER A 89 34.97 10.36 -7.64
C SER A 89 36.40 10.24 -8.14
N LEU A 90 37.15 11.35 -8.18
CA LEU A 90 38.54 11.37 -8.63
C LEU A 90 39.47 11.14 -7.45
N ASP A 91 40.55 10.40 -7.70
CA ASP A 91 41.60 10.15 -6.71
C ASP A 91 42.24 11.48 -6.26
N ALA A 92 42.79 11.52 -5.05
CA ALA A 92 43.27 12.77 -4.43
C ALA A 92 44.35 13.47 -5.29
N GLU A 93 45.14 12.70 -6.04
CA GLU A 93 46.12 13.23 -6.99
C GLU A 93 45.46 13.93 -8.20
N ALA A 94 44.39 13.35 -8.75
CA ALA A 94 43.67 13.90 -9.88
C ALA A 94 42.90 15.18 -9.51
N GLN A 95 42.34 15.25 -8.30
CA GLN A 95 41.74 16.48 -7.76
C GLN A 95 42.76 17.62 -7.67
N ASN A 96 43.97 17.33 -7.17
CA ASN A 96 45.04 18.32 -7.07
C ASN A 96 45.52 18.80 -8.44
N ARG A 97 45.64 17.91 -9.43
CA ARG A 97 45.99 18.31 -10.81
C ARG A 97 44.92 19.20 -11.44
N LEU A 98 43.65 18.88 -11.28
CA LEU A 98 42.55 19.72 -11.74
C LEU A 98 42.51 21.08 -11.06
N ALA A 99 42.79 21.15 -9.75
CA ALA A 99 42.87 22.41 -9.02
C ALA A 99 44.02 23.30 -9.53
N ARG A 100 45.18 22.71 -9.84
CA ARG A 100 46.32 23.43 -10.43
C ARG A 100 45.99 23.97 -11.83
N MET A 101 45.42 23.12 -12.69
CA MET A 101 44.96 23.53 -14.03
C MET A 101 43.91 24.64 -13.99
N ARG A 102 42.98 24.59 -13.03
CA ARG A 102 41.96 25.64 -12.82
C ARG A 102 42.58 26.97 -12.38
N MET A 103 43.70 26.95 -11.67
CA MET A 103 44.42 28.14 -11.21
C MET A 103 45.46 28.64 -12.22
N GLY A 104 45.59 28.00 -13.39
CA GLY A 104 46.51 28.42 -14.46
C GLY A 104 47.99 28.19 -14.15
N LEU A 105 48.29 27.25 -13.24
CA LEU A 105 49.64 26.76 -12.92
C LEU A 105 49.87 25.38 -13.53
#